data_AF-A0A1H2WFS4-F1
#
_entry.id   AF-A0A1H2WFS4-F1
#
_cell.length_a   1.000
_cell.length_b   1.000
_cell.length_c   1.000
_cell.angle_alpha   90.00
_cell.angle_beta   90.00
_cell.angle_gamma   90.00
#
_symmetry.space_group_name_H-M   'P 1'
#
loop_
_entity.id
_entity.type
_entity.pdbx_description
1 polymer ?
#
loop_
_entity_poly.entity_id
_entity_poly.type
_entity_poly.pdbx_seq_one_letter_code
_entity_poly.pdbx_strand_id
1 'polypeptide(L)'
;MAHNGFTVNVGALESAESGIRDAVAELGEMAGWGFASGGAQGMGVREKMLDSAPHIGPGSLGAALLAFGDAWEFGIRYLVEDGNAAVDALGEARAAYQQMDAEAQQKLVETLREG
;
A
#
# COMPACT_ATOMS: atom_id res chain seq x y z
N MET A 1 -15.66 35.32 7.32
CA MET A 1 -16.31 34.21 6.59
C MET A 1 -15.66 32.92 7.06
N ALA A 2 -16.45 31.94 7.48
CA ALA A 2 -15.99 30.81 8.28
C ALA A 2 -14.93 29.96 7.55
N HIS A 3 -13.69 29.98 8.06
CA HIS A 3 -12.71 28.93 7.79
C HIS A 3 -13.13 27.69 8.60
N ASN A 4 -14.13 26.96 8.14
CA ASN A 4 -14.25 25.55 8.50
C ASN A 4 -13.15 24.81 7.74
N GLY A 5 -11.90 25.02 8.15
CA GLY A 5 -10.76 24.31 7.61
C GLY A 5 -11.00 22.82 7.80
N PHE A 6 -10.80 22.03 6.76
CA PHE A 6 -10.75 20.58 6.88
C PHE A 6 -9.68 20.24 7.93
N THR A 7 -10.10 19.89 9.15
CA THR A 7 -9.20 19.39 10.17
C THR A 7 -8.87 17.95 9.79
N VAL A 8 -7.70 17.75 9.19
CA VAL A 8 -7.20 16.40 8.92
C VAL A 8 -6.60 15.85 10.19
N ASN A 9 -7.07 14.67 10.59
CA ASN A 9 -6.52 13.95 11.73
C ASN A 9 -5.21 13.27 11.29
N VAL A 10 -4.08 13.85 11.67
CA VAL A 10 -2.72 13.36 11.38
C VAL A 10 -2.52 11.92 11.87
N GLY A 11 -3.10 11.54 13.01
CA GLY A 11 -3.05 10.16 13.52
C GLY A 11 -3.88 9.18 12.68
N ALA A 12 -4.97 9.64 12.06
CA ALA A 12 -5.73 8.83 11.11
C ALA A 12 -4.95 8.61 9.80
N LEU A 13 -4.18 9.61 9.34
CA LEU A 13 -3.29 9.44 8.18
C LEU A 13 -2.19 8.39 8.47
N GLU A 14 -1.56 8.46 9.64
CA GLU A 14 -0.55 7.49 10.05
C GLU A 14 -1.12 6.07 10.19
N SER A 15 -2.32 5.94 10.78
CA SER A 15 -3.00 4.64 10.88
C SER A 15 -3.35 4.07 9.51
N ALA A 16 -3.79 4.91 8.58
CA ALA A 16 -4.06 4.50 7.20
C ALA A 16 -2.78 4.09 6.45
N GLU A 17 -1.69 4.84 6.64
CA GLU A 17 -0.37 4.50 6.08
C GLU A 17 0.07 3.11 6.56
N SER A 18 0.01 2.85 7.87
CA SER A 18 0.36 1.54 8.45
C SER A 18 -0.51 0.42 7.88
N GLY A 19 -1.84 0.60 7.86
CA GLY A 19 -2.75 -0.43 7.38
C GLY A 19 -2.54 -0.79 5.91
N ILE A 20 -2.21 0.18 5.06
CA ILE A 20 -1.89 -0.08 3.65
C ILE A 20 -0.55 -0.79 3.52
N ARG A 21 0.48 -0.38 4.28
CA ARG A 21 1.78 -1.09 4.30
C ARG A 21 1.63 -2.54 4.71
N ASP A 22 0.83 -2.82 5.74
CA ASP A 22 0.57 -4.17 6.23
C ASP A 22 -0.15 -5.01 5.16
N ALA A 23 -1.17 -4.45 4.50
CA ALA A 23 -1.86 -5.14 3.41
C ALA A 23 -0.95 -5.43 2.21
N VAL A 24 -0.08 -4.48 1.82
CA VAL A 24 0.93 -4.68 0.77
C VAL A 24 1.92 -5.76 1.15
N ALA A 25 2.34 -5.82 2.43
CA ALA A 25 3.23 -6.87 2.92
C ALA A 25 2.57 -8.25 2.85
N GLU A 26 1.32 -8.40 3.29
CA GLU A 26 0.55 -9.65 3.19
C GLU A 26 0.40 -10.12 1.73
N LEU A 27 0.07 -9.20 0.82
CA LEU A 27 0.02 -9.47 -0.61
C LEU A 27 1.38 -9.94 -1.15
N GLY A 28 2.46 -9.34 -0.65
CA GLY A 28 3.81 -9.73 -1.02
C GLY A 28 4.23 -11.11 -0.51
N GLU A 29 3.81 -11.48 0.70
CA GLU A 29 4.01 -12.84 1.24
C GLU A 29 3.25 -13.88 0.41
N MET A 30 2.01 -13.58 0.01
CA MET A 30 1.21 -14.43 -0.87
C MET A 30 1.84 -14.60 -2.25
N ALA A 31 2.35 -13.52 -2.83
CA ALA A 31 3.05 -13.57 -4.12
C ALA A 31 4.39 -14.33 -4.02
N GLY A 32 5.08 -14.23 -2.87
CA GLY A 32 6.33 -14.93 -2.59
C GLY A 32 6.24 -16.47 -2.56
N TRP A 33 5.04 -17.06 -2.67
CA TRP A 33 4.84 -18.51 -2.69
C TRP A 33 5.52 -19.23 -3.88
N GLY A 34 5.77 -18.52 -4.99
CA GLY A 34 6.54 -19.04 -6.12
C GLY A 34 8.05 -18.80 -5.96
N PHE A 35 8.44 -17.60 -5.52
CA PHE A 35 9.83 -17.23 -5.30
C PHE A 35 9.95 -15.95 -4.45
N ALA A 36 10.73 -16.03 -3.37
CA ALA A 36 10.79 -15.01 -2.32
C ALA A 36 11.15 -13.59 -2.80
N SER A 37 11.95 -13.43 -3.85
CA SER A 37 12.36 -12.09 -4.30
C SER A 37 11.34 -11.41 -5.23
N GLY A 38 10.34 -12.12 -5.73
CA GLY A 38 9.25 -11.56 -6.55
C GLY A 38 8.06 -11.08 -5.72
N GLY A 39 7.93 -11.59 -4.49
CA GLY A 39 6.78 -11.34 -3.61
C GLY A 39 6.54 -9.85 -3.36
N ALA A 40 7.58 -9.09 -3.01
CA ALA A 40 7.48 -7.63 -2.77
C ALA A 40 6.99 -6.82 -3.98
N GLN A 41 6.99 -7.40 -5.19
CA GLN A 41 6.50 -6.78 -6.43
C GLN A 41 5.18 -7.39 -6.90
N GLY A 42 4.53 -8.22 -6.08
CA GLY A 42 3.29 -8.92 -6.43
C GLY A 42 3.47 -10.08 -7.40
N MET A 43 4.68 -10.64 -7.56
CA MET A 43 4.98 -11.72 -8.50
C MET A 43 5.20 -13.07 -7.79
N GLY A 44 4.85 -14.17 -8.45
CA GLY A 44 5.15 -15.55 -8.03
C GLY A 44 3.93 -16.42 -7.74
N VAL A 45 2.72 -15.87 -7.81
CA VAL A 45 1.49 -16.68 -7.71
C VAL A 45 1.36 -17.59 -8.93
N ARG A 46 1.75 -17.10 -10.11
CA ARG A 46 1.69 -17.87 -11.34
C ARG A 46 2.62 -19.09 -11.29
N GLU A 47 3.86 -18.92 -10.84
CA GLU A 47 4.81 -20.03 -10.65
C GLU A 47 4.24 -21.09 -9.72
N LYS A 48 3.65 -20.69 -8.60
CA LYS A 48 3.02 -21.63 -7.67
C LYS A 48 1.88 -22.42 -8.32
N MET A 49 1.08 -21.77 -9.16
CA MET A 49 0.00 -22.43 -9.90
C MET A 49 0.54 -23.32 -11.03
N LEU A 50 1.64 -22.95 -11.67
CA LEU A 50 2.33 -23.77 -12.67
C LEU A 50 2.83 -25.09 -12.06
N ASP A 51 3.43 -25.03 -10.87
CA ASP A 51 3.87 -26.22 -10.13
C ASP A 51 2.69 -27.11 -9.71
N SER A 52 1.53 -26.50 -9.45
CA SER A 52 0.34 -27.21 -8.96
C SER A 52 -0.51 -27.79 -10.10
N ALA A 53 -0.53 -27.16 -11.28
CA ALA A 53 -1.39 -27.52 -12.42
C ALA A 53 -1.30 -29.00 -12.86
N PRO A 54 -0.11 -29.66 -12.88
CA PRO A 54 0.00 -31.09 -13.21
C PRO A 54 -0.73 -32.02 -12.22
N HIS A 55 -1.00 -31.56 -11.01
CA HIS A 55 -1.57 -32.36 -9.92
C HIS A 55 -3.08 -32.18 -9.76
N ILE A 56 -3.69 -31.24 -10.49
CA ILE A 56 -5.06 -30.79 -10.23
C ILE A 56 -6.10 -31.52 -11.11
N GLY A 57 -5.66 -32.48 -11.94
CA GLY A 57 -6.55 -33.41 -12.64
C GLY A 57 -6.49 -33.26 -14.16
N PRO A 58 -7.64 -33.26 -14.88
CA PRO A 58 -7.65 -33.14 -16.34
C PRO A 58 -6.95 -31.88 -16.82
N GLY A 59 -6.28 -31.94 -17.97
CA GLY A 59 -5.49 -30.82 -18.50
C GLY A 59 -6.27 -29.51 -18.68
N SER A 60 -7.59 -29.57 -18.89
CA SER A 60 -8.45 -28.39 -18.95
C SER A 60 -8.58 -27.67 -17.61
N LEU A 61 -8.58 -28.39 -16.49
CA LEU A 61 -8.65 -27.79 -15.16
C LEU A 61 -7.30 -27.17 -14.78
N GLY A 62 -6.18 -27.82 -15.13
CA GLY A 62 -4.85 -27.23 -15.01
C GLY A 62 -4.70 -25.95 -15.84
N ALA A 63 -5.21 -25.94 -17.08
CA ALA A 63 -5.20 -24.75 -17.93
C ALA A 63 -6.05 -23.59 -17.35
N ALA A 64 -7.22 -23.90 -16.79
CA ALA A 64 -8.07 -22.91 -16.13
C ALA A 64 -7.39 -22.30 -14.89
N LEU A 65 -6.69 -23.12 -14.11
CA LEU A 65 -5.90 -22.65 -12.97
C LEU A 65 -4.78 -21.71 -13.41
N LEU A 66 -4.07 -22.03 -14.50
CA LEU A 66 -3.00 -21.17 -15.00
C LEU A 66 -3.54 -19.82 -15.48
N ALA A 67 -4.66 -19.81 -16.21
CA ALA A 67 -5.30 -18.57 -16.65
C ALA A 67 -5.77 -17.71 -15.46
N PHE A 68 -6.26 -18.35 -14.39
CA PHE A 68 -6.59 -17.66 -13.15
C PHE A 68 -5.33 -17.06 -12.50
N GLY A 69 -4.24 -17.82 -12.42
CA GLY A 69 -2.96 -17.36 -11.88
C GLY A 69 -2.39 -16.16 -12.62
N ASP A 70 -2.48 -16.16 -13.95
CA ASP A 70 -2.06 -15.03 -14.79
C ASP A 70 -2.84 -13.76 -14.43
N ALA A 71 -4.17 -13.83 -14.43
CA ALA A 71 -5.02 -12.67 -14.12
C ALA A 71 -4.83 -12.20 -12.66
N TRP A 72 -4.70 -13.14 -11.72
CA TRP A 72 -4.54 -12.84 -10.31
C TRP A 72 -3.19 -12.20 -10.00
N GLU A 73 -2.10 -12.69 -10.62
CA GLU A 73 -0.78 -12.09 -10.47
C GLU A 73 -0.77 -10.64 -10.95
N PHE A 74 -1.35 -10.35 -12.13
CA PHE A 74 -1.51 -8.96 -12.57
C PHE A 74 -2.31 -8.11 -11.57
N GLY A 75 -3.40 -8.65 -11.02
CA GLY A 75 -4.20 -7.97 -10.00
C GLY A 75 -3.38 -7.62 -8.75
N ILE A 76 -2.58 -8.55 -8.23
CA ILE A 76 -1.72 -8.29 -7.06
C ILE A 76 -0.69 -7.21 -7.37
N ARG A 77 -0.05 -7.25 -8.55
CA ARG A 77 0.95 -6.24 -8.94
C ARG A 77 0.37 -4.82 -8.90
N TYR A 78 -0.83 -4.64 -9.47
CA TYR A 78 -1.53 -3.35 -9.40
C TYR A 78 -1.87 -2.94 -7.98
N LEU A 79 -2.36 -3.86 -7.14
CA LEU A 79 -2.67 -3.56 -5.74
C LEU A 79 -1.44 -3.14 -4.93
N VAL A 80 -0.29 -3.77 -5.17
CA VAL A 80 0.99 -3.42 -4.55
C VAL A 80 1.46 -2.05 -5.02
N GLU A 81 1.40 -1.77 -6.33
CA GLU A 81 1.78 -0.48 -6.90
C GLU A 81 0.90 0.66 -6.37
N ASP A 82 -0.42 0.51 -6.45
CA ASP A 82 -1.39 1.50 -5.96
C ASP A 82 -1.28 1.69 -4.44
N GLY A 83 -1.06 0.62 -3.68
CA GLY A 83 -0.87 0.68 -2.23
C GLY A 83 0.37 1.48 -1.84
N ASN A 84 1.50 1.26 -2.52
CA ASN A 84 2.72 2.04 -2.30
C ASN A 84 2.50 3.53 -2.66
N ALA A 85 1.87 3.81 -3.79
CA ALA A 85 1.56 5.18 -4.20
C ALA A 85 0.62 5.89 -3.19
N ALA A 86 -0.37 5.18 -2.65
CA ALA A 86 -1.26 5.72 -1.63
C ALA A 86 -0.52 6.03 -0.32
N VAL A 87 0.38 5.14 0.11
CA VAL A 87 1.22 5.34 1.29
C VAL A 87 2.11 6.57 1.14
N ASP A 88 2.74 6.74 -0.03
CA ASP A 88 3.59 7.91 -0.30
C ASP A 88 2.77 9.21 -0.25
N ALA A 89 1.58 9.23 -0.89
CA ALA A 89 0.70 10.40 -0.87
C ALA A 89 0.19 10.74 0.55
N LEU A 90 -0.13 9.72 1.37
CA LEU A 90 -0.51 9.92 2.77
C LEU A 90 0.66 10.46 3.60
N GLY A 91 1.88 9.96 3.34
CA GLY A 91 3.11 10.43 3.98
C GLY A 91 3.41 11.89 3.65
N GLU A 92 3.29 12.30 2.38
CA GLU A 92 3.45 13.68 1.94
C GLU A 92 2.41 14.61 2.58
N ALA A 93 1.13 14.21 2.58
CA ALA A 93 0.07 14.96 3.23
C ALA A 93 0.34 15.15 4.73
N ARG A 94 0.75 14.08 5.41
CA ARG A 94 1.11 14.11 6.83
C ARG A 94 2.27 15.08 7.10
N ALA A 95 3.32 15.02 6.30
CA ALA A 95 4.48 15.91 6.43
C ALA A 95 4.10 17.38 6.25
N ALA A 96 3.24 17.69 5.27
CA ALA A 96 2.74 19.04 5.05
C ALA A 96 1.96 19.58 6.26
N TYR A 97 1.08 18.77 6.86
CA TYR A 97 0.35 19.16 8.07
C TYR A 97 1.27 19.39 9.27
N GLN A 98 2.26 18.52 9.48
CA GLN A 98 3.24 18.67 10.55
C GLN A 98 4.10 19.93 10.39
N GLN A 99 4.49 20.27 9.16
CA GLN A 99 5.22 21.51 8.87
C GLN A 99 4.37 22.74 9.17
N MET A 100 3.11 22.75 8.73
CA MET A 100 2.18 23.86 9.00
C MET A 100 1.99 24.09 10.51
N ASP A 101 1.83 23.02 11.28
CA ASP A 101 1.71 23.10 12.74
C ASP A 101 2.98 23.64 13.40
N ALA A 102 4.17 23.20 12.94
CA ALA A 102 5.45 23.68 13.46
C ALA A 102 5.66 25.18 13.18
N GLU A 103 5.33 25.64 11.97
CA GLU A 103 5.41 27.07 11.60
C GLU A 103 4.42 27.92 12.41
N ALA A 104 3.21 27.41 12.65
CA ALA A 104 2.22 28.09 13.48
C ALA A 104 2.69 28.22 14.94
N GLN A 105 3.29 27.15 15.49
CA GLN A 105 3.87 27.19 16.84
C GLN A 105 5.02 28.19 16.94
N GLN A 106 5.92 28.24 15.95
CA GLN A 106 7.02 29.21 15.93
C GLN A 106 6.52 30.65 15.93
N LYS A 107 5.56 30.98 15.06
CA LYS A 107 4.95 32.33 15.01
C LYS A 107 4.28 32.72 16.31
N LEU A 108 3.61 31.78 16.98
CA LEU A 108 3.02 32.00 18.31
C LEU A 108 4.08 32.35 19.35
N VAL A 109 5.20 31.61 19.37
CA VAL A 109 6.32 31.87 20.28
C VAL A 109 6.97 33.22 20.01
N GLU A 110 7.16 33.60 18.75
CA GLU A 110 7.68 34.91 18.35
C GLU A 110 6.76 36.05 18.81
N THR A 111 5.46 35.93 18.55
CA THR A 111 4.46 36.94 18.95
C THR A 111 4.42 37.12 20.48
N LEU A 112 4.58 36.03 21.25
CA LEU A 112 4.64 36.07 22.71
C LEU A 112 5.95 36.66 23.28
N ARG A 113 7.02 36.76 22.48
CA ARG A 113 8.29 37.39 22.88
C ARG A 113 8.34 38.88 22.59
N GLU A 114 7.55 39.35 21.62
CA GLU A 114 7.50 40.76 21.20
C GLU A 114 6.44 41.60 21.95
N GLY A 115 5.51 40.95 22.67
CA GLY A 115 4.49 41.60 23.52
C GLY A 115 4.83 41.58 25.00
#